data_AF-A0A9D2X9F6-F1
#
_entry.id   AF-A0A9D2X9F6-F1
#
_cell.length_a   1.000
_cell.length_b   1.000
_cell.length_c   1.000
_cell.angle_alpha   90.00
_cell.angle_beta   90.00
_cell.angle_gamma   90.00
#
_symmetry.space_group_name_H-M   'P 1'
#
loop_
_entity.id
_entity.type
_entity.pdbx_description
1 polymer ?
#
loop_
_entity_poly.entity_id
_entity_poly.type
_entity_poly.pdbx_seq_one_letter_code
_entity_poly.pdbx_strand_id
1 'polypeptide(L)'
;MIMKSKLKFLLILPLLAGIVYFGTSIGDFDILESIDTQKWRLEQFGINYEAMMIACSEDNLNPDELQSCLDAFVEVREFCAIESAEQCGDEKMEQLEQKLLDI
;
A
#
# COMPACT_ATOMS: atom_id res chain seq x y z
N MET A 1 -6.80 24.38 23.30
CA MET A 1 -5.73 23.48 23.80
C MET A 1 -5.10 22.84 22.57
N ILE A 2 -3.94 23.35 22.16
CA ILE A 2 -3.19 22.89 20.98
C ILE A 2 -2.14 21.91 21.49
N MET A 3 -2.27 20.61 21.19
CA MET A 3 -1.12 19.76 20.84
C MET A 3 -1.54 18.42 20.23
N LYS A 4 -1.26 18.32 18.92
CA LYS A 4 -0.63 17.19 18.21
C LYS A 4 -1.29 15.81 18.31
N SER A 5 -2.22 15.54 17.39
CA SER A 5 -2.30 14.22 16.75
C SER A 5 -1.63 14.32 15.37
N LYS A 6 -0.29 14.24 15.37
CA LYS A 6 0.58 14.28 14.17
C LYS A 6 1.54 13.08 14.21
N LEU A 7 1.02 11.90 14.51
CA LEU A 7 1.86 10.72 14.71
C LEU A 7 1.16 9.47 14.18
N LYS A 8 1.15 9.31 12.84
CA LYS A 8 0.99 8.01 12.17
C LYS A 8 1.34 8.06 10.67
N PHE A 9 1.23 9.22 10.02
CA PHE A 9 1.68 9.42 8.63
C PHE A 9 3.20 9.61 8.44
N LEU A 10 3.99 9.57 9.52
CA LEU A 10 5.42 9.89 9.48
C LEU A 10 6.32 8.69 9.13
N LEU A 11 5.76 7.53 8.83
CA LEU A 11 6.52 6.33 8.46
C LEU A 11 6.72 6.15 6.94
N ILE A 12 5.96 6.87 6.10
CA ILE A 12 6.06 6.76 4.63
C ILE A 12 7.09 7.77 4.06
N LEU A 13 7.28 8.92 4.70
CA LEU A 13 8.19 9.97 4.25
C LEU A 13 9.71 9.64 4.35
N PRO A 14 10.22 8.88 5.35
CA PRO A 14 11.65 8.56 5.40
C PRO A 14 12.09 7.55 4.34
N LEU A 15 11.17 6.73 3.81
CA LEU A 15 11.45 5.72 2.79
C LEU A 15 11.83 6.34 1.44
N LEU A 16 11.32 7.53 1.13
CA LEU A 16 11.63 8.23 -0.12
C LEU A 16 12.94 9.03 -0.07
N ALA A 17 13.33 9.54 1.10
CA ALA A 17 14.53 10.37 1.24
C ALA A 17 15.83 9.55 1.37
N GLY A 18 15.77 8.29 1.80
CA GLY A 18 16.95 7.41 1.92
C GLY A 18 17.53 6.94 0.58
N ILE A 19 16.72 6.92 -0.48
CA ILE A 19 17.11 6.40 -1.80
C ILE A 19 18.12 7.34 -2.50
N VAL A 20 18.12 8.63 -2.17
CA VAL A 20 18.96 9.62 -2.87
C VAL A 20 20.42 9.62 -2.36
N TYR A 21 20.70 9.12 -1.15
CA TYR A 21 22.06 9.14 -0.58
C TYR A 21 22.94 7.96 -1.02
N PHE A 22 22.36 6.86 -1.51
CA PHE A 22 23.10 5.69 -1.98
C PHE A 22 23.43 5.71 -3.49
N GLY A 23 23.05 6.78 -4.21
CA GLY A 23 23.21 6.86 -5.67
C GLY A 23 24.63 7.08 -6.21
N THR A 24 25.66 7.24 -5.36
CA THR A 24 27.02 7.58 -5.83
C THR A 24 28.07 6.47 -5.70
N SER A 25 27.70 5.27 -5.25
CA SER A 25 28.61 4.13 -5.06
C SER A 25 27.73 2.90 -4.89
N ILE A 26 27.56 1.93 -5.81
CA ILE A 26 28.54 0.94 -6.29
C ILE A 26 27.89 0.24 -7.51
N GLY A 27 28.46 0.36 -8.70
CA GLY A 27 27.86 -0.09 -9.96
C GLY A 27 28.05 -1.56 -10.35
N ASP A 28 27.88 -2.54 -9.45
CA ASP A 28 27.79 -3.97 -9.86
C ASP A 28 27.17 -4.92 -8.80
N PHE A 29 26.65 -4.39 -7.68
CA PHE A 29 25.91 -5.15 -6.65
C PHE A 29 24.39 -5.00 -6.76
N ASP A 30 23.92 -4.23 -7.75
CA ASP A 30 22.58 -3.62 -7.80
C ASP A 30 21.48 -4.58 -8.29
N ILE A 31 21.80 -5.57 -9.14
CA ILE A 31 20.76 -6.42 -9.76
C ILE A 31 20.22 -7.47 -8.77
N LEU A 32 21.09 -8.08 -7.96
CA LEU A 32 20.64 -9.10 -6.99
C LEU A 32 19.89 -8.46 -5.82
N GLU A 33 20.37 -7.30 -5.34
CA GLU A 33 19.73 -6.55 -4.26
C GLU A 33 18.41 -5.92 -4.73
N SER A 34 18.32 -5.41 -5.96
CA SER A 34 17.06 -4.90 -6.53
C SER A 34 15.99 -5.97 -6.72
N ILE A 35 16.36 -7.20 -7.12
CA ILE A 35 15.42 -8.33 -7.22
C ILE A 35 14.91 -8.74 -5.82
N ASP A 36 15.79 -8.83 -4.82
CA ASP A 36 15.41 -9.14 -3.44
C ASP A 36 14.50 -8.05 -2.85
N THR A 37 14.81 -6.78 -3.14
CA THR A 37 14.00 -5.63 -2.72
C THR A 37 12.64 -5.61 -3.40
N GLN A 38 12.57 -5.95 -4.69
CA GLN A 38 11.30 -6.04 -5.42
C GLN A 38 10.44 -7.18 -4.89
N LYS A 39 11.04 -8.36 -4.67
CA LYS A 39 10.35 -9.51 -4.11
C LYS A 39 9.79 -9.20 -2.72
N TRP A 40 10.61 -8.63 -1.85
CA TRP A 40 10.18 -8.21 -0.52
C TRP A 40 9.02 -7.19 -0.58
N ARG A 41 9.09 -6.21 -1.50
CA ARG A 41 8.02 -5.23 -1.70
C ARG A 41 6.70 -5.90 -2.10
N LEU A 42 6.74 -6.85 -3.05
CA LEU A 42 5.55 -7.58 -3.50
C LEU A 42 4.97 -8.47 -2.38
N GLU A 43 5.82 -9.09 -1.57
CA GLU A 43 5.38 -9.86 -0.39
C GLU A 43 4.69 -8.95 0.63
N GLN A 44 5.26 -7.78 0.94
CA GLN A 44 4.63 -6.82 1.83
C GLN A 44 3.31 -6.28 1.27
N PHE A 45 3.25 -6.05 -0.04
CA PHE A 45 2.01 -5.65 -0.71
C PHE A 45 0.93 -6.72 -0.54
N GLY A 46 1.25 -8.01 -0.74
CA GLY A 46 0.30 -9.10 -0.53
C GLY A 46 -0.24 -9.15 0.91
N ILE A 47 0.63 -9.02 1.91
CA ILE A 47 0.24 -8.99 3.33
C ILE A 47 -0.69 -7.79 3.61
N ASN A 48 -0.34 -6.61 3.11
CA ASN A 48 -1.13 -5.40 3.31
C ASN A 48 -2.48 -5.48 2.59
N TYR A 49 -2.51 -6.05 1.38
CA TYR A 49 -3.72 -6.29 0.61
C TYR A 49 -4.68 -7.23 1.37
N GLU A 50 -4.19 -8.35 1.90
CA GLU A 50 -5.02 -9.28 2.67
C GLU A 50 -5.59 -8.62 3.93
N ALA A 51 -4.76 -7.86 4.66
CA ALA A 51 -5.22 -7.13 5.84
C ALA A 51 -6.28 -6.08 5.49
N MET A 52 -6.10 -5.35 4.39
CA MET A 52 -7.07 -4.40 3.87
C MET A 52 -8.39 -5.09 3.51
N MET A 53 -8.35 -6.18 2.75
CA MET A 53 -9.54 -6.94 2.35
C MET A 53 -10.34 -7.42 3.56
N ILE A 54 -9.66 -7.85 4.63
CA ILE A 54 -10.33 -8.23 5.88
C ILE A 54 -10.98 -7.02 6.54
N ALA A 55 -10.21 -5.94 6.78
CA ALA A 55 -10.72 -4.75 7.47
C ALA A 55 -11.89 -4.10 6.72
N CYS A 56 -11.80 -4.00 5.40
CA CYS A 56 -12.81 -3.37 4.56
C CYS A 56 -14.03 -4.26 4.32
N SER A 57 -13.98 -5.55 4.66
CA SER A 57 -15.12 -6.45 4.58
C SER A 57 -16.08 -6.34 5.78
N GLU A 58 -15.76 -5.54 6.79
CA GLU A 58 -16.62 -5.33 7.95
C GLU A 58 -17.95 -4.67 7.56
N ASP A 59 -19.05 -5.14 8.14
CA ASP A 59 -20.40 -4.69 7.76
C ASP A 59 -20.80 -3.33 8.36
N ASN A 60 -20.05 -2.80 9.34
CA ASN A 60 -20.40 -1.58 10.07
C ASN A 60 -19.23 -0.59 10.13
N LEU A 61 -18.63 -0.30 8.97
CA LEU A 61 -17.60 0.73 8.85
C LEU A 61 -18.19 2.09 9.17
N ASN A 62 -17.51 2.84 10.03
CA ASN A 62 -17.83 4.24 10.22
C ASN A 62 -17.37 5.07 9.00
N PRO A 63 -17.80 6.34 8.84
CA PRO A 63 -17.46 7.14 7.66
C PRO A 63 -15.96 7.32 7.42
N ASP A 64 -15.15 7.41 8.49
CA ASP A 64 -13.70 7.57 8.37
C ASP A 64 -13.04 6.24 7.93
N GLU A 65 -13.55 5.10 8.40
CA GLU A 65 -13.11 3.76 8.01
C GLU A 65 -13.49 3.45 6.56
N LEU A 66 -14.73 3.78 6.17
CA LEU A 66 -15.20 3.65 4.79
C LEU A 66 -14.31 4.44 3.83
N GLN A 67 -14.03 5.71 4.14
CA GLN A 67 -13.15 6.52 3.31
C GLN A 67 -11.73 5.95 3.27
N SER A 68 -11.21 5.50 4.41
CA SER A 68 -9.89 4.85 4.47
C SER A 68 -9.82 3.60 3.57
N CYS A 69 -10.90 2.82 3.51
CA CYS A 69 -11.00 1.67 2.63
C CYS A 69 -11.02 2.06 1.15
N LEU A 70 -11.85 3.06 0.78
CA LEU A 70 -11.91 3.56 -0.59
C LEU A 70 -10.56 4.12 -1.06
N ASP A 71 -9.86 4.85 -0.20
CA ASP A 71 -8.52 5.36 -0.48
C ASP A 71 -7.52 4.20 -0.65
N ALA A 72 -7.60 3.17 0.19
CA ALA A 72 -6.74 1.99 0.08
C ALA A 72 -6.95 1.22 -1.24
N PHE A 73 -8.18 1.12 -1.76
CA PHE A 73 -8.43 0.54 -3.09
C PHE A 73 -7.79 1.37 -4.22
N VAL A 74 -7.77 2.70 -4.09
CA VAL A 74 -7.06 3.57 -5.03
C VAL A 74 -5.55 3.28 -4.98
N GLU A 75 -4.96 3.19 -3.79
CA GLU A 75 -3.53 2.87 -3.63
C GLU A 75 -3.17 1.51 -4.23
N VAL A 76 -4.02 0.49 -4.04
CA VAL A 76 -3.83 -0.84 -4.64
C VAL A 76 -3.85 -0.76 -6.16
N ARG A 77 -4.77 -0.01 -6.77
CA ARG A 77 -4.80 0.20 -8.23
C ARG A 77 -3.58 0.94 -8.74
N GLU A 78 -3.15 2.00 -8.06
CA GLU A 78 -1.96 2.75 -8.43
C GLU A 78 -0.72 1.87 -8.40
N PHE A 79 -0.60 1.01 -7.38
CA PHE A 79 0.46 0.01 -7.30
C PHE A 79 0.39 -0.99 -8.47
N CYS A 80 -0.79 -1.55 -8.74
CA CYS A 80 -1.02 -2.52 -9.82
C CYS A 80 -0.87 -1.94 -11.23
N ALA A 81 -0.92 -0.62 -11.40
CA ALA A 81 -0.63 0.04 -12.67
C ALA A 81 0.88 0.04 -13.00
N ILE A 82 1.74 -0.12 -11.99
CA ILE A 82 3.19 -0.01 -12.09
C ILE A 82 3.86 -1.38 -11.93
N GLU A 83 3.35 -2.19 -10.99
CA GLU A 83 3.91 -3.48 -10.60
C GLU A 83 2.94 -4.62 -10.95
N SER A 84 3.49 -5.80 -11.21
CA SER A 84 2.71 -7.01 -11.49
C SER A 84 2.67 -7.91 -10.25
N ALA A 85 1.77 -7.61 -9.30
CA ALA A 85 1.51 -8.46 -8.14
C ALA A 85 0.37 -9.45 -8.40
N GLU A 86 0.34 -10.56 -7.66
CA GLU A 86 -0.69 -11.60 -7.79
C GLU A 86 -2.11 -11.08 -7.48
N GLN A 87 -2.20 -10.11 -6.59
CA GLN A 87 -3.45 -9.51 -6.14
C GLN A 87 -4.02 -8.49 -7.15
N CYS A 88 -3.25 -8.14 -8.20
CA CYS A 88 -3.70 -7.21 -9.22
C CYS A 88 -4.72 -7.87 -10.15
N GLY A 89 -5.93 -7.32 -10.17
CA GLY A 89 -7.06 -7.90 -10.92
C GLY A 89 -7.85 -8.96 -10.14
N ASP A 90 -7.74 -8.98 -8.80
CA ASP A 90 -8.59 -9.80 -7.96
C ASP A 90 -10.05 -9.29 -8.01
N GLU A 91 -10.94 -10.10 -8.60
CA GLU A 91 -12.37 -9.80 -8.71
C GLU A 91 -13.04 -9.55 -7.34
N LYS A 92 -12.51 -10.14 -6.26
CA LYS A 92 -13.05 -9.91 -4.91
C LYS A 92 -12.81 -8.48 -4.45
N MET A 93 -11.69 -7.88 -4.86
CA MET A 93 -11.39 -6.48 -4.59
C MET A 93 -12.45 -5.58 -5.23
N GLU A 94 -12.72 -5.80 -6.52
CA GLU A 94 -13.71 -5.01 -7.27
C GLU A 94 -15.12 -5.15 -6.69
N GLN A 95 -15.51 -6.37 -6.29
CA GLN A 95 -16.79 -6.63 -5.65
C GLN A 95 -16.91 -5.92 -4.29
N LEU A 96 -15.83 -5.95 -3.50
CA LEU A 96 -15.83 -5.32 -2.18
C LEU A 96 -15.86 -3.79 -2.31
N GLU A 97 -15.08 -3.21 -3.22
CA GLU A 97 -15.12 -1.78 -3.49
C GLU A 97 -16.51 -1.33 -3.95
N GLN A 98 -17.15 -2.05 -4.86
CA GLN A 98 -18.51 -1.72 -5.29
C GLN A 98 -19.51 -1.79 -4.13
N LYS A 99 -19.42 -2.82 -3.27
CA LYS A 99 -20.24 -2.91 -2.05
C LYS A 99 -20.09 -1.67 -1.17
N LEU A 100 -18.86 -1.15 -1.04
CA LEU A 100 -18.56 0.00 -0.20
C LEU A 100 -18.98 1.33 -0.84
N LEU A 101 -18.92 1.46 -2.16
CA LEU A 101 -19.42 2.63 -2.89
C LEU A 101 -20.94 2.78 -2.84
N ASP A 102 -21.66 1.68 -2.59
CA ASP A 102 -23.12 1.65 -2.47
C ASP A 102 -23.62 2.06 -1.05
N ILE A 103 -22.73 2.31 -0.09
CA ILE A 103 -23.02 2.76 1.30
C ILE A 103 -23.04 4.29 1.37
#